data_AF-A0A8T4VLN6-F1
#
_entry.id   AF-A0A8T4VLN6-F1
#
_cell.length_a   1.000
_cell.length_b   1.000
_cell.length_c   1.000
_cell.angle_alpha   90.00
_cell.angle_beta   90.00
_cell.angle_gamma   90.00
#
_symmetry.space_group_name_H-M   'P 1'
#
loop_
_entity.id
_entity.type
_entity.pdbx_description
1 polymer ?
#
loop_
_entity_poly.entity_id
_entity_poly.type
_entity_poly.pdbx_seq_one_letter_code
_entity_poly.pdbx_strand_id
1 'polypeptide(L)'
;MIKKRKKNSLVSRKLDQVIELQKKQLENQDKLKKLELEELEEFKEEDEDIEGLEETEENILKKVEELENIEKKIRQEVVQHPLRKITYKDVGKSMVGAFVGLVSHYAVLEGVHFAETISITRASFMFFVSLMIGLIVLYYTGFRKISDIRLLSLLPLRLIVIFSSTLFTIILVLFVIGKLDGLHYIEIYKSVAVLSMPGMIGAAVADLIGGE
;
A
#
# COMPACT_ATOMS: atom_id res chain seq x y z
N MET A 1 -51.46 -92.94 35.93
CA MET A 1 -51.13 -92.47 34.55
C MET A 1 -51.65 -91.07 34.17
N ILE A 2 -52.43 -90.37 35.00
CA ILE A 2 -53.14 -89.12 34.59
C ILE A 2 -52.27 -87.83 34.69
N LYS A 3 -51.23 -87.79 35.54
CA LYS A 3 -50.35 -86.61 35.69
C LYS A 3 -49.43 -86.33 34.48
N LYS A 4 -49.13 -87.31 33.63
CA LYS A 4 -48.26 -87.15 32.44
C LYS A 4 -48.97 -86.41 31.29
N ARG A 5 -50.30 -86.54 31.14
CA ARG A 5 -51.08 -85.86 30.08
C ARG A 5 -51.22 -84.35 30.30
N LYS A 6 -51.37 -83.87 31.54
CA LYS A 6 -51.41 -82.42 31.85
C LYS A 6 -50.07 -81.70 31.63
N LYS A 7 -48.94 -82.41 31.73
CA LYS A 7 -47.61 -81.82 31.50
C LYS A 7 -47.37 -81.55 30.00
N ASN A 8 -47.84 -82.44 29.11
CA ASN A 8 -47.71 -82.27 27.67
C ASN A 8 -48.57 -81.13 27.09
N SER A 9 -49.77 -80.86 27.62
CA SER A 9 -50.60 -79.74 27.14
C SER A 9 -50.05 -78.37 27.55
N LEU A 10 -49.28 -78.31 28.65
CA LEU A 10 -48.62 -77.10 29.13
C LEU A 10 -47.34 -76.81 28.34
N VAL A 11 -46.64 -77.87 27.91
CA VAL A 11 -45.47 -77.77 27.02
C VAL A 11 -45.89 -77.35 25.62
N SER A 12 -46.98 -77.88 25.05
CA SER A 12 -47.43 -77.46 23.71
C SER A 12 -47.85 -75.99 23.68
N ARG A 13 -48.61 -75.51 24.68
CA ARG A 13 -48.98 -74.09 24.79
C ARG A 13 -47.77 -73.16 24.88
N LYS A 14 -46.73 -73.56 25.62
CA LYS A 14 -45.49 -72.79 25.69
C LYS A 14 -44.73 -72.82 24.37
N LEU A 15 -44.76 -73.94 23.64
CA LEU A 15 -44.14 -74.05 22.32
C LEU A 15 -44.86 -73.14 21.30
N ASP A 16 -46.19 -73.12 21.31
CA ASP A 16 -46.99 -72.26 20.45
C ASP A 16 -46.71 -70.76 20.73
N GLN A 17 -46.60 -70.39 22.02
CA GLN A 17 -46.21 -69.03 22.41
C GLN A 17 -44.79 -68.66 21.93
N VAL A 18 -43.84 -69.59 21.99
CA VAL A 18 -42.47 -69.35 21.50
C VAL A 18 -42.46 -69.20 19.98
N ILE A 19 -43.22 -70.03 19.25
CA ILE A 19 -43.35 -69.92 17.78
C ILE A 19 -44.00 -68.60 17.38
N GLU A 20 -45.02 -68.16 18.11
CA GLU A 20 -45.69 -66.87 17.87
C GLU A 20 -44.76 -65.69 18.14
N LEU A 21 -43.97 -65.74 19.21
CA LEU A 21 -42.93 -64.75 19.51
C LEU A 21 -41.82 -64.74 18.45
N GLN A 22 -41.38 -65.91 17.97
CA GLN A 22 -40.38 -66.02 16.91
C GLN A 22 -40.89 -65.45 15.59
N LYS A 23 -42.16 -65.68 15.23
CA LYS A 23 -42.79 -65.06 14.05
C LYS A 23 -42.85 -63.54 14.17
N LYS A 24 -43.23 -63.03 15.34
CA LYS A 24 -43.22 -61.57 15.61
C LYS A 24 -41.81 -60.97 15.54
N GLN A 25 -40.80 -61.68 16.05
CA GLN A 25 -39.41 -61.23 15.93
C GLN A 25 -38.95 -61.20 14.47
N LEU A 26 -39.34 -62.20 13.67
CA LEU A 26 -39.01 -62.25 12.25
C LEU A 26 -39.67 -61.09 11.48
N GLU A 27 -40.96 -60.84 11.71
CA GLU A 27 -41.67 -59.69 11.11
C GLU A 27 -41.06 -58.36 11.50
N ASN A 28 -40.61 -58.22 12.76
CA ASN A 28 -39.95 -56.99 13.21
C ASN A 28 -38.56 -56.83 12.56
N GLN A 29 -37.80 -57.91 12.36
CA GLN A 29 -36.52 -57.85 11.65
C GLN A 29 -36.70 -57.48 10.17
N ASP A 30 -37.72 -58.00 9.50
CA ASP A 30 -38.00 -57.65 8.10
C ASP A 30 -38.45 -56.19 7.96
N LYS A 31 -39.21 -55.67 8.93
CA LYS A 31 -39.55 -54.23 8.99
C LYS A 31 -38.32 -53.37 9.23
N LEU A 32 -37.43 -53.78 10.13
CA LEU A 32 -36.20 -53.04 10.40
C LEU A 32 -35.32 -52.94 9.16
N LYS A 33 -35.14 -54.05 8.43
CA LYS A 33 -34.35 -54.07 7.19
C LYS A 33 -34.92 -53.18 6.10
N LYS A 34 -36.24 -53.06 6.01
CA LYS A 34 -36.88 -52.16 5.04
C LYS A 34 -36.63 -50.70 5.40
N LEU A 35 -36.75 -50.34 6.68
CA LEU A 35 -36.44 -48.99 7.17
C LEU A 35 -34.96 -48.63 6.96
N GLU A 36 -34.04 -49.57 7.25
CA GLU A 36 -32.60 -49.37 7.00
C GLU A 36 -32.28 -49.17 5.52
N LEU A 37 -33.03 -49.81 4.61
CA LEU A 37 -32.87 -49.64 3.16
C LEU A 37 -33.41 -48.30 2.67
N GLU A 38 -34.56 -47.85 3.19
CA GLU A 38 -35.14 -46.54 2.88
C GLU A 38 -34.23 -45.40 3.38
N GLU A 39 -33.69 -45.49 4.61
CA GLU A 39 -32.71 -44.51 5.12
C GLU A 39 -31.42 -44.45 4.28
N LEU A 40 -30.97 -45.59 3.74
CA LEU A 40 -29.76 -45.66 2.90
C LEU A 40 -29.98 -45.08 1.49
N GLU A 41 -31.21 -45.11 0.98
CA GLU A 41 -31.57 -44.47 -0.28
C GLU A 41 -31.69 -42.96 -0.10
N GLU A 42 -32.32 -42.47 0.99
CA GLU A 42 -32.34 -41.04 1.31
C GLU A 42 -30.93 -40.45 1.48
N PHE A 43 -30.02 -41.15 2.18
CA PHE A 43 -28.64 -40.69 2.34
C PHE A 43 -27.87 -40.55 1.03
N LYS A 44 -28.15 -41.42 0.04
CA LYS A 44 -27.49 -41.34 -1.27
C LYS A 44 -28.02 -40.19 -2.11
N GLU A 45 -29.32 -39.91 -2.04
CA GLU A 45 -29.89 -38.75 -2.73
C GLU A 45 -29.36 -37.45 -2.13
N GLU A 46 -29.19 -37.37 -0.80
CA GLU A 46 -28.55 -36.21 -0.15
C GLU A 46 -27.08 -36.02 -0.57
N ASP A 47 -26.29 -37.09 -0.67
CA ASP A 47 -24.88 -37.01 -1.10
C ASP A 47 -24.75 -36.54 -2.57
N GLU A 48 -25.62 -37.00 -3.47
CA GLU A 48 -25.62 -36.56 -4.88
C GLU A 48 -26.00 -35.07 -5.03
N ASP A 49 -26.94 -34.58 -4.22
CA ASP A 49 -27.31 -33.16 -4.19
C ASP A 49 -26.15 -32.28 -3.67
N ILE A 50 -25.35 -32.77 -2.71
CA ILE A 50 -24.18 -32.06 -2.19
C ILE A 50 -23.07 -31.95 -3.25
N GLU A 51 -22.77 -33.02 -3.98
CA GLU A 51 -21.78 -32.99 -5.08
C GLU A 51 -22.19 -31.98 -6.18
N GLY A 52 -23.48 -31.91 -6.51
CA GLY A 52 -24.00 -30.93 -7.48
C GLY A 52 -23.85 -29.47 -7.01
N LEU A 53 -23.93 -29.22 -5.70
CA LEU A 53 -23.70 -27.89 -5.13
C LEU A 53 -22.22 -27.49 -5.18
N GLU A 54 -21.29 -28.40 -4.93
CA GLU A 54 -19.85 -28.13 -4.99
C GLU A 54 -19.40 -27.76 -6.43
N GLU A 55 -19.87 -28.49 -7.45
CA GLU A 55 -19.61 -28.12 -8.85
C GLU A 55 -20.17 -26.73 -9.20
N THR A 56 -21.32 -26.39 -8.62
CA THR A 56 -21.96 -25.10 -8.85
C THR A 56 -21.17 -23.95 -8.21
N GLU A 57 -20.65 -24.14 -7.00
CA GLU A 57 -19.80 -23.16 -6.31
C GLU A 57 -18.47 -22.94 -7.05
N GLU A 58 -17.82 -24.00 -7.53
CA GLU A 58 -16.55 -23.88 -8.25
C GLU A 58 -16.73 -23.09 -9.56
N ASN A 59 -17.86 -23.31 -10.26
CA ASN A 59 -18.21 -22.57 -11.47
C ASN A 59 -18.54 -21.10 -11.19
N ILE A 60 -19.13 -20.79 -10.04
CA ILE A 60 -19.40 -19.40 -9.62
C ILE A 60 -18.08 -18.69 -9.31
N LEU A 61 -17.16 -19.33 -8.59
CA LEU A 61 -15.84 -18.78 -8.28
C LEU A 61 -15.05 -18.43 -9.54
N LYS A 62 -15.01 -19.33 -10.53
CA LYS A 62 -14.37 -19.07 -11.83
C LYS A 62 -14.97 -17.86 -12.55
N LYS A 63 -16.30 -17.72 -12.55
CA LYS A 63 -16.98 -16.56 -13.16
C LYS A 63 -16.66 -15.25 -12.43
N VAL A 64 -16.56 -15.28 -11.09
CA VAL A 64 -16.19 -14.09 -10.30
C VAL A 64 -14.76 -13.66 -10.64
N GLU A 65 -13.83 -14.60 -10.74
CA GLU A 65 -12.44 -14.32 -11.09
C GLU A 65 -12.30 -13.77 -12.53
N GLU A 66 -13.09 -14.29 -13.48
CA GLU A 66 -13.18 -13.74 -14.83
C GLU A 66 -13.72 -12.29 -14.84
N LEU A 67 -14.77 -12.01 -14.06
CA LEU A 67 -15.35 -10.67 -13.93
C LEU A 67 -14.38 -9.67 -13.31
N GLU A 68 -13.64 -10.05 -12.27
CA GLU A 68 -12.60 -9.20 -11.70
C GLU A 68 -11.50 -8.88 -12.71
N ASN A 69 -11.08 -9.87 -13.49
CA ASN A 69 -10.08 -9.67 -14.54
C ASN A 69 -10.57 -8.72 -15.65
N ILE A 70 -11.85 -8.82 -16.02
CA ILE A 70 -12.49 -7.89 -16.96
C ILE A 70 -12.57 -6.48 -16.36
N GLU A 71 -13.01 -6.34 -15.10
CA GLU A 71 -13.05 -5.03 -14.44
C GLU A 71 -11.66 -4.38 -14.38
N LYS A 72 -10.63 -5.17 -14.07
CA LYS A 72 -9.24 -4.69 -13.99
C LYS A 72 -8.73 -4.20 -15.34
N LYS A 73 -9.03 -4.90 -16.44
CA LYS A 73 -8.70 -4.46 -17.81
C LYS A 73 -9.47 -3.19 -18.19
N ILE A 74 -10.77 -3.14 -17.90
CA ILE A 74 -11.59 -1.94 -18.16
C ILE A 74 -11.07 -0.75 -17.34
N ARG A 75 -10.71 -0.93 -16.06
CA ARG A 75 -10.08 0.12 -15.26
C ARG A 75 -8.79 0.60 -15.90
N GLN A 76 -7.93 -0.29 -16.39
CA GLN A 76 -6.68 0.12 -17.05
C GLN A 76 -6.92 0.90 -18.35
N GLU A 77 -7.96 0.58 -19.11
CA GLU A 77 -8.28 1.27 -20.37
C GLU A 77 -9.10 2.56 -20.17
N VAL A 78 -9.97 2.61 -19.16
CA VAL A 78 -10.93 3.70 -18.91
C VAL A 78 -10.39 4.73 -17.91
N VAL A 79 -9.46 4.36 -17.01
CA VAL A 79 -8.75 5.34 -16.19
C VAL A 79 -7.96 6.22 -17.13
N GLN A 80 -8.48 7.44 -17.33
CA GLN A 80 -7.91 8.43 -18.22
C GLN A 80 -6.43 8.60 -17.89
N HIS A 81 -5.58 8.32 -18.88
CA HIS A 81 -4.13 8.43 -18.74
C HIS A 81 -3.81 9.80 -18.10
N PRO A 82 -3.02 9.88 -17.01
CA PRO A 82 -2.79 11.12 -16.27
C PRO A 82 -2.19 12.25 -17.13
N LEU A 83 -1.64 11.91 -18.30
CA LEU A 83 -1.12 12.84 -19.31
C LEU A 83 -2.20 13.55 -20.14
N ARG A 84 -3.46 13.07 -20.11
CA ARG A 84 -4.53 13.60 -20.96
C ARG A 84 -5.15 14.89 -20.43
N LYS A 85 -4.98 15.20 -19.14
CA LYS A 85 -5.60 16.37 -18.51
C LYS A 85 -4.56 17.21 -17.78
N ILE A 86 -4.07 18.23 -18.47
CA ILE A 86 -3.25 19.29 -17.84
C ILE A 86 -4.17 20.09 -16.93
N THR A 87 -3.88 20.09 -15.63
CA THR A 87 -4.61 20.91 -14.67
C THR A 87 -3.89 22.24 -14.45
N TYR A 88 -4.62 23.26 -13.97
CA TYR A 88 -4.01 24.54 -13.58
C TYR A 88 -2.94 24.39 -12.49
N LYS A 89 -3.03 23.33 -11.66
CA LYS A 89 -1.99 22.99 -10.67
C LYS A 89 -0.68 22.60 -11.36
N ASP A 90 -0.75 21.85 -12.46
CA ASP A 90 0.43 21.41 -13.21
C ASP A 90 1.14 22.58 -13.90
N VAL A 91 0.36 23.56 -14.39
CA VAL A 91 0.90 24.82 -14.92
C VAL A 91 1.61 25.61 -13.83
N GLY A 92 1.03 25.70 -12.62
CA GLY A 92 1.67 26.34 -11.47
C GLY A 92 2.98 25.65 -11.07
N LYS A 93 2.99 24.31 -10.94
CA LYS A 93 4.20 23.53 -10.65
C LYS A 93 5.27 23.73 -11.74
N SER A 94 4.87 23.74 -13.01
CA SER A 94 5.78 23.94 -14.16
C SER A 94 6.36 25.35 -14.19
N MET A 95 5.57 26.38 -13.90
CA MET A 95 6.02 27.77 -13.85
C MET A 95 7.02 28.00 -12.71
N VAL A 96 6.78 27.42 -11.53
CA VAL A 96 7.72 27.46 -10.41
C VAL A 96 9.01 26.73 -10.77
N GLY A 97 8.92 25.54 -11.37
CA GLY A 97 10.11 24.80 -11.83
C GLY A 97 10.92 25.57 -12.88
N ALA A 98 10.26 26.17 -13.86
CA ALA A 98 10.92 26.99 -14.89
C ALA A 98 11.57 28.25 -14.29
N PHE A 99 10.89 28.93 -13.36
CA PHE A 99 11.44 30.09 -12.66
C PHE A 99 12.68 29.71 -11.85
N VAL A 100 12.61 28.63 -11.08
CA VAL A 100 13.75 28.12 -10.30
C VAL A 100 14.89 27.72 -11.24
N GLY A 101 14.61 27.07 -12.36
CA GLY A 101 15.61 26.69 -13.36
C GLY A 101 16.31 27.90 -13.98
N LEU A 102 15.55 28.91 -14.42
CA LEU A 102 16.09 30.14 -14.98
C LEU A 102 16.94 30.92 -13.97
N VAL A 103 16.41 31.15 -12.76
CA VAL A 103 17.12 31.86 -11.71
C VAL A 103 18.39 31.11 -11.31
N SER A 104 18.33 29.78 -11.20
CA SER A 104 19.51 28.97 -10.87
C SER A 104 20.54 29.03 -11.99
N HIS A 105 20.14 28.95 -13.24
CA HIS A 105 21.06 29.04 -14.38
C HIS A 105 21.75 30.40 -14.45
N TYR A 106 20.98 31.50 -14.35
CA TYR A 106 21.52 32.86 -14.31
C TYR A 106 22.40 33.08 -13.08
N ALA A 107 22.00 32.57 -11.92
CA ALA A 107 22.79 32.67 -10.70
C ALA A 107 24.12 31.93 -10.85
N VAL A 108 24.17 30.78 -11.52
CA VAL A 108 25.44 30.06 -11.76
C VAL A 108 26.37 30.84 -12.69
N LEU A 109 25.84 31.45 -13.75
CA LEU A 109 26.64 32.21 -14.71
C LEU A 109 27.15 33.53 -14.11
N GLU A 110 26.24 34.34 -13.56
CA GLU A 110 26.56 35.68 -13.04
C GLU A 110 27.02 35.67 -11.59
N GLY A 111 26.65 34.64 -10.82
CA GLY A 111 26.99 34.57 -9.39
C GLY A 111 28.47 34.42 -9.13
N VAL A 112 29.23 33.83 -10.07
CA VAL A 112 30.70 33.79 -9.99
C VAL A 112 31.28 35.21 -10.13
N HIS A 113 30.82 35.98 -11.11
CA HIS A 113 31.22 37.38 -11.28
C HIS A 113 30.81 38.24 -10.08
N PHE A 114 29.62 38.01 -9.53
CA PHE A 114 29.16 38.72 -8.35
C PHE A 114 30.00 38.37 -7.10
N ALA A 115 30.43 37.12 -6.98
CA ALA A 115 31.27 36.64 -5.89
C ALA A 115 32.65 37.30 -5.85
N GLU A 116 33.22 37.69 -7.00
CA GLU A 116 34.49 38.42 -7.06
C GLU A 116 34.42 39.77 -6.33
N THR A 117 33.28 40.46 -6.44
CA THR A 117 33.08 41.81 -5.87
C THR A 117 32.64 41.82 -4.40
N ILE A 118 32.21 40.67 -3.88
CA ILE A 118 31.65 40.56 -2.54
C ILE A 118 32.74 40.41 -1.47
N SER A 119 32.56 41.04 -0.31
CA SER A 119 33.41 40.82 0.86
C SER A 119 33.05 39.52 1.58
N ILE A 120 34.00 38.95 2.33
CA ILE A 120 33.77 37.72 3.12
C ILE A 120 32.63 37.91 4.15
N THR A 121 32.51 39.11 4.71
CA THR A 121 31.43 39.47 5.64
C THR A 121 30.05 39.42 4.97
N ARG A 122 29.93 39.98 3.76
CA ARG A 122 28.70 39.93 2.97
C ARG A 122 28.38 38.50 2.54
N ALA A 123 29.38 37.72 2.12
CA ALA A 123 29.20 36.29 1.80
C ALA A 123 28.67 35.49 3.00
N SER A 124 29.23 35.70 4.19
CA SER A 124 28.76 35.02 5.41
C SER A 124 27.32 35.42 5.77
N PHE A 125 26.97 36.69 5.55
CA PHE A 125 25.59 37.15 5.69
C PHE A 125 24.65 36.50 4.66
N MET A 126 25.08 36.34 3.40
CA MET A 126 24.29 35.62 2.38
C MET A 126 23.98 34.18 2.80
N PHE A 127 24.95 33.47 3.37
CA PHE A 127 24.70 32.13 3.93
C PHE A 127 23.64 32.15 5.03
N PHE A 128 23.78 33.07 5.99
CA PHE A 128 22.80 33.22 7.06
C PHE A 128 21.39 33.49 6.52
N VAL A 129 21.27 34.41 5.55
CA VAL A 129 19.98 34.73 4.93
C VAL A 129 19.45 33.52 4.14
N SER A 130 20.30 32.77 3.43
CA SER A 130 19.87 31.56 2.72
C SER A 130 19.30 30.51 3.67
N LEU A 131 19.91 30.35 4.87
CA LEU A 131 19.42 29.46 5.91
C LEU A 131 18.07 29.93 6.48
N MET A 132 17.93 31.24 6.71
CA MET A 132 16.65 31.83 7.15
C MET A 132 15.54 31.65 6.11
N ILE A 133 15.84 31.83 4.82
CA ILE A 133 14.88 31.56 3.74
C ILE A 133 14.48 30.08 3.74
N GLY A 134 15.44 29.18 3.83
CA GLY A 134 15.19 27.74 3.93
C GLY A 134 14.30 27.37 5.12
N LEU A 135 14.56 27.97 6.29
CA LEU A 135 13.75 27.79 7.50
C LEU A 135 12.31 28.28 7.29
N ILE A 136 12.13 29.47 6.72
CA ILE A 136 10.82 30.07 6.46
C ILE A 136 10.04 29.18 5.48
N VAL A 137 10.65 28.81 4.35
CA VAL A 137 10.00 27.94 3.36
C VAL A 137 9.61 26.62 4.02
N LEU A 138 10.54 25.93 4.68
CA LEU A 138 10.26 24.65 5.32
C LEU A 138 9.15 24.72 6.38
N TYR A 139 9.09 25.81 7.14
CA TYR A 139 8.03 26.06 8.12
C TYR A 139 6.66 26.19 7.45
N TYR A 140 6.57 27.00 6.37
CA TYR A 140 5.31 27.21 5.65
C TYR A 140 4.83 25.96 4.93
N THR A 141 5.75 25.12 4.45
CA THR A 141 5.43 23.96 3.61
C THR A 141 5.07 22.72 4.42
N GLY A 142 5.81 22.42 5.48
CA GLY A 142 5.61 21.19 6.26
C GLY A 142 4.71 21.33 7.49
N PHE A 143 4.72 22.48 8.16
CA PHE A 143 4.30 22.54 9.56
C PHE A 143 3.03 23.33 9.83
N ARG A 144 2.48 24.05 8.84
CA ARG A 144 1.22 24.78 9.04
C ARG A 144 0.04 23.88 9.44
N LYS A 145 0.11 22.58 9.15
CA LYS A 145 -0.97 21.60 9.42
C LYS A 145 -0.70 20.61 10.56
N ILE A 146 0.51 20.58 11.12
CA ILE A 146 0.90 19.54 12.10
C ILE A 146 0.84 20.15 13.51
N SER A 147 -0.11 19.70 14.35
CA SER A 147 -0.21 20.17 15.74
C SER A 147 0.72 19.43 16.71
N ASP A 148 1.46 18.42 16.23
CA ASP A 148 2.31 17.58 17.08
C ASP A 148 3.67 18.22 17.34
N ILE A 149 3.91 18.58 18.60
CA ILE A 149 5.15 19.19 19.08
C ILE A 149 6.39 18.33 18.82
N ARG A 150 6.23 17.00 18.77
CA ARG A 150 7.34 16.07 18.48
C ARG A 150 7.87 16.21 17.05
N LEU A 151 7.01 16.55 16.09
CA LEU A 151 7.42 16.70 14.70
C LEU A 151 8.22 18.01 14.48
N LEU A 152 7.99 19.04 15.30
CA LEU A 152 8.78 20.29 15.26
C LEU A 152 10.26 20.05 15.56
N SER A 153 10.60 19.05 16.38
CA SER A 153 12.00 18.73 16.70
C SER A 153 12.78 18.13 15.53
N LEU A 154 12.11 17.61 14.49
CA LEU A 154 12.75 17.06 13.29
C LEU A 154 13.06 18.14 12.23
N LEU A 155 12.46 19.32 12.36
CA LEU A 155 12.66 20.45 11.45
C LEU A 155 14.13 20.88 11.32
N PRO A 156 14.88 21.15 12.41
CA PRO A 156 16.28 21.54 12.29
C PRO A 156 17.14 20.46 11.62
N LEU A 157 16.85 19.18 11.85
CA LEU A 157 17.57 18.08 11.20
C LEU A 157 17.31 18.07 9.68
N ARG A 158 16.04 18.20 9.26
CA ARG A 158 15.67 18.28 7.84
C ARG A 158 16.31 19.49 7.17
N LEU A 159 16.32 20.65 7.83
CA LEU A 159 16.98 21.86 7.33
C LEU A 159 18.48 21.65 7.11
N ILE A 160 19.18 21.02 8.06
CA ILE A 160 20.62 20.72 7.94
C ILE A 160 20.89 19.78 6.75
N VAL A 161 20.07 18.74 6.58
CA VAL A 161 20.22 17.79 5.46
C VAL A 161 20.03 18.49 4.11
N ILE A 162 18.98 19.30 3.96
CA ILE A 162 18.70 20.05 2.73
C ILE A 162 19.80 21.08 2.46
N PHE A 163 20.25 21.79 3.49
CA PHE A 163 21.31 22.78 3.34
C PHE A 163 22.64 22.12 2.94
N SER A 164 23.00 21.01 3.59
CA SER A 164 24.22 20.25 3.27
C SER A 164 24.19 19.66 1.86
N SER A 165 23.07 19.08 1.43
CA SER A 165 22.92 18.57 0.06
C SER A 165 22.99 19.68 -0.98
N THR A 166 22.46 20.87 -0.67
CA THR A 166 22.54 22.06 -1.52
C THR A 166 24.00 22.51 -1.68
N LEU A 167 24.75 22.65 -0.59
CA LEU A 167 26.17 23.03 -0.65
C LEU A 167 26.99 22.02 -1.46
N PHE A 168 26.77 20.72 -1.23
CA PHE A 168 27.43 19.66 -1.97
C PHE A 168 27.14 19.76 -3.47
N THR A 169 25.87 19.96 -3.83
CA THR A 169 25.44 20.11 -5.24
C THR A 169 26.08 21.34 -5.88
N ILE A 170 26.14 22.48 -5.18
CA ILE A 170 26.78 23.69 -5.69
C ILE A 170 28.27 23.45 -5.97
N ILE A 171 28.99 22.83 -5.04
CA ILE A 171 30.41 22.51 -5.21
C ILE A 171 30.60 21.57 -6.41
N LEU A 172 29.75 20.55 -6.55
CA LEU A 172 29.79 19.62 -7.68
C LEU A 172 29.54 20.34 -9.01
N VAL A 173 28.55 21.22 -9.07
CA VAL A 173 28.24 22.00 -10.28
C VAL A 173 29.40 22.93 -10.63
N LEU A 174 29.98 23.65 -9.67
CA LEU A 174 31.16 24.49 -9.90
C LEU A 174 32.37 23.68 -10.36
N PHE A 175 32.55 22.47 -9.83
CA PHE A 175 33.57 21.53 -10.27
C PHE A 175 33.36 21.11 -11.73
N VAL A 176 32.15 20.68 -12.10
CA VAL A 176 31.82 20.23 -13.47
C VAL A 176 31.96 21.36 -14.49
N ILE A 177 31.64 22.60 -14.13
CA ILE A 177 31.79 23.77 -15.03
C ILE A 177 33.28 24.20 -15.14
N GLY A 178 34.18 23.61 -14.34
CA GLY A 178 35.60 23.95 -14.34
C GLY A 178 35.89 25.31 -13.70
N LYS A 179 34.98 25.81 -12.85
CA LYS A 179 35.15 27.09 -12.15
C LYS A 179 35.93 26.96 -10.84
N LEU A 180 36.27 25.75 -10.40
CA LEU A 180 37.12 25.53 -9.22
C LEU A 180 38.61 25.57 -9.55
N ASP A 181 38.99 25.41 -10.82
CA ASP A 181 40.39 25.37 -11.23
C ASP A 181 41.02 26.75 -11.16
N GLY A 182 42.00 26.91 -10.26
CA GLY A 182 42.80 28.14 -10.13
C GLY A 182 42.20 29.22 -9.22
N LEU A 183 41.01 29.02 -8.64
CA LEU A 183 40.45 29.95 -7.66
C LEU A 183 41.03 29.73 -6.26
N HIS A 184 41.21 30.82 -5.52
CA HIS A 184 41.59 30.74 -4.12
C HIS A 184 40.40 30.23 -3.27
N TYR A 185 40.68 29.57 -2.14
CA TYR A 185 39.65 29.07 -1.21
C TYR A 185 38.60 30.12 -0.82
N ILE A 186 39.02 31.39 -0.75
CA ILE A 186 38.16 32.53 -0.43
C ILE A 186 37.13 32.79 -1.54
N GLU A 187 37.52 32.68 -2.80
CA GLU A 187 36.65 32.92 -3.96
C GLU A 187 35.65 31.78 -4.13
N ILE A 188 36.08 30.54 -3.84
CA ILE A 188 35.20 29.37 -3.78
C ILE A 188 34.14 29.59 -2.68
N TYR A 189 34.55 29.99 -1.49
CA TYR A 189 33.63 30.29 -0.38
C TYR A 189 32.59 31.36 -0.77
N LYS A 190 33.04 32.47 -1.38
CA LYS A 190 32.13 33.55 -1.83
C LYS A 190 31.17 33.07 -2.91
N SER A 191 31.65 32.28 -3.87
CA SER A 191 30.83 31.71 -4.94
C SER A 191 29.75 30.78 -4.37
N VAL A 192 30.13 29.89 -3.46
CA VAL A 192 29.18 29.00 -2.79
C VAL A 192 28.15 29.80 -1.98
N ALA A 193 28.56 30.90 -1.33
CA ALA A 193 27.66 31.76 -0.56
C ALA A 193 26.61 32.48 -1.42
N VAL A 194 27.02 32.96 -2.60
CA VAL A 194 26.09 33.63 -3.55
C VAL A 194 25.10 32.60 -4.12
N LEU A 195 25.59 31.41 -4.44
CA LEU A 195 24.77 30.34 -5.03
C LEU A 195 23.88 29.61 -4.00
N SER A 196 24.19 29.72 -2.70
CA SER A 196 23.40 29.03 -1.66
C SER A 196 21.99 29.59 -1.53
N MET A 197 21.75 30.87 -1.83
CA MET A 197 20.41 31.46 -1.82
C MET A 197 19.45 30.80 -2.83
N PRO A 198 19.71 30.88 -4.15
CA PRO A 198 18.84 30.24 -5.13
C PRO A 198 18.85 28.72 -5.00
N GLY A 199 19.99 28.12 -4.65
CA GLY A 199 20.08 26.69 -4.38
C GLY A 199 19.17 26.25 -3.23
N MET A 200 19.15 26.99 -2.12
CA MET A 200 18.32 26.66 -0.96
C MET A 200 16.83 26.85 -1.27
N ILE A 201 16.47 27.87 -2.04
CA ILE A 201 15.09 28.06 -2.51
C ILE A 201 14.68 26.87 -3.39
N GLY A 202 15.51 26.49 -4.36
CA GLY A 202 15.23 25.37 -5.25
C GLY A 202 15.09 24.04 -4.50
N ALA A 203 16.01 23.76 -3.58
CA ALA A 203 15.99 22.56 -2.77
C ALA A 203 14.77 22.50 -1.84
N ALA A 204 14.41 23.63 -1.19
CA ALA A 204 13.23 23.70 -0.33
C ALA A 204 11.91 23.57 -1.12
N VAL A 205 11.87 24.07 -2.36
CA VAL A 205 10.71 23.88 -3.26
C VAL A 205 10.62 22.43 -3.73
N ALA A 206 11.74 21.80 -4.09
CA ALA A 206 11.76 20.38 -4.48
C ALA A 206 11.31 19.48 -3.33
N ASP A 207 11.75 19.77 -2.11
CA ASP A 207 11.34 19.10 -0.88
C ASP A 207 9.83 19.25 -0.58
N LEU A 208 9.21 20.36 -0.99
CA LEU A 208 7.75 20.52 -0.96
C LEU A 208 7.05 19.65 -2.01
N ILE A 209 7.59 19.56 -3.23
CA ILE A 209 6.95 18.79 -4.32
C ILE A 209 7.04 17.29 -4.07
N GLY A 210 8.15 16.80 -3.48
CA GLY A 210 8.37 15.37 -3.21
C GLY A 210 7.66 14.83 -1.96
N GLY A 211 6.92 15.67 -1.23
CA GLY A 211 6.19 15.29 -0.01
C GLY A 211 4.73 14.85 -0.23
N GLU A 212 4.28 14.71 -1.48
CA GLU A 212 2.99 14.08 -1.86
C GLU A 212 3.12 12.57 -2.04
#